data_AF-A0A1Y1CIM9-F1
#
_entry.id   AF-A0A1Y1CIM9-F1
#
_cell.length_a   1.000
_cell.length_b   1.000
_cell.length_c   1.000
_cell.angle_alpha   90.00
_cell.angle_beta   90.00
_cell.angle_gamma   90.00
#
_symmetry.space_group_name_H-M   'P 1'
#
loop_
_entity.id
_entity.type
_entity.pdbx_description
1 polymer ?
#
loop_
_entity_poly.entity_id
_entity_poly.type
_entity_poly.pdbx_seq_one_letter_code
_entity_poly.pdbx_strand_id
1 'polypeptide(L)'
;MNKILPIVYTVATILIIVGALFILQGEAYGLAVLSLGLLLNVVYRFSTLNYASVKIFKIMDVLRLANILFMIVACFGFLTDWDQKFNLLILTIVLDLLLNLKEISFKTK
;
A
#
# COMPACT_ATOMS: atom_id res chain seq x y z
N MET A 1 -12.28 -8.25 16.00
CA MET A 1 -11.56 -8.02 14.73
C MET A 1 -10.33 -7.09 14.83
N ASN A 2 -10.02 -6.43 15.95
CA ASN A 2 -9.14 -5.22 15.91
C ASN A 2 -7.66 -5.37 16.33
N LYS A 3 -7.17 -6.54 16.79
CA LYS A 3 -5.76 -6.66 17.24
C LYS A 3 -4.77 -7.09 16.15
N ILE A 4 -5.25 -7.81 15.13
CA ILE A 4 -4.40 -8.38 14.08
C ILE A 4 -4.11 -7.34 12.98
N LEU A 5 -5.08 -6.48 12.68
CA LEU A 5 -4.97 -5.42 11.67
C LEU A 5 -3.74 -4.51 11.84
N PRO A 6 -3.44 -3.97 13.05
CA PRO A 6 -2.23 -3.18 13.26
C PRO A 6 -0.96 -3.99 13.01
N ILE A 7 -0.94 -5.26 13.41
CA ILE A 7 0.21 -6.16 13.22
C ILE A 7 0.44 -6.39 11.72
N VAL A 8 -0.62 -6.67 10.95
CA VAL A 8 -0.55 -6.84 9.49
C VAL A 8 0.00 -5.58 8.83
N TYR A 9 -0.47 -4.40 9.23
CA TYR A 9 0.04 -3.13 8.71
C TYR A 9 1.52 -2.92 9.04
N THR A 10 1.94 -3.18 10.27
CA THR A 10 3.34 -3.05 10.67
C THR A 10 4.23 -4.03 9.90
N VAL A 11 3.82 -5.28 9.77
CA VAL A 11 4.57 -6.30 9.01
C VAL A 11 4.64 -5.92 7.53
N ALA A 12 3.53 -5.48 6.92
CA ALA A 12 3.51 -4.99 5.55
C ALA A 12 4.52 -3.85 5.35
N THR A 13 4.51 -2.87 6.26
CA THR A 13 5.40 -1.70 6.21
C THR A 13 6.87 -2.10 6.33
N ILE A 14 7.20 -2.98 7.28
CA ILE A 14 8.57 -3.50 7.44
C ILE A 14 9.03 -4.22 6.17
N LEU A 15 8.20 -5.08 5.60
CA LEU A 15 8.53 -5.82 4.38
C LEU A 15 8.74 -4.88 3.18
N ILE A 16 7.93 -3.82 3.04
CA ILE A 16 8.13 -2.82 1.98
C ILE A 16 9.49 -2.11 2.16
N ILE A 17 9.82 -1.69 3.38
CA ILE A 17 11.10 -1.01 3.66
C ILE A 17 12.29 -1.95 3.42
N VAL A 18 12.25 -3.16 3.98
CA VAL A 18 13.31 -4.17 3.83
C VAL A 18 13.46 -4.60 2.37
N GLY A 19 12.35 -4.84 1.67
CA GLY A 19 12.35 -5.17 0.24
C GLY A 19 12.97 -4.07 -0.60
N ALA A 20 12.63 -2.81 -0.35
CA ALA A 20 13.24 -1.66 -1.03
C ALA A 20 14.75 -1.57 -0.76
N LEU A 21 15.19 -1.78 0.48
CA LEU A 21 16.62 -1.81 0.84
C LEU A 21 17.38 -2.92 0.12
N PHE A 22 16.80 -4.12 0.03
CA PHE A 22 17.41 -5.25 -0.68
C PHE A 22 17.53 -4.97 -2.19
N ILE A 23 16.53 -4.34 -2.80
CA ILE A 23 16.62 -3.90 -4.20
C ILE A 23 17.79 -2.91 -4.39
N LEU A 24 17.94 -1.94 -3.49
CA LEU A 24 19.05 -0.97 -3.54
C LEU A 24 20.43 -1.61 -3.36
N GLN A 25 20.50 -2.73 -2.62
CA GLN A 25 21.71 -3.51 -2.42
C GLN A 25 21.99 -4.51 -3.56
N GLY A 26 21.10 -4.61 -4.55
CA GLY A 26 21.23 -5.55 -5.66
C GLY A 26 20.90 -7.00 -5.30
N GLU A 27 20.23 -7.22 -4.16
CA GLU A 27 19.85 -8.55 -3.68
C GLU A 27 18.66 -9.10 -4.46
N ALA A 28 18.79 -10.34 -4.96
CA ALA A 28 17.78 -10.98 -5.81
C ALA A 28 16.41 -11.17 -5.13
N TYR A 29 16.40 -11.27 -3.79
CA TYR A 29 15.17 -11.47 -3.01
C TYR A 29 14.40 -10.17 -2.74
N GLY A 30 14.98 -8.99 -3.00
CA GLY A 30 14.36 -7.71 -2.67
C GLY A 30 13.00 -7.52 -3.34
N LEU A 31 12.87 -7.96 -4.58
CA LEU A 31 11.63 -7.87 -5.34
C LEU A 31 10.52 -8.73 -4.72
N ALA A 32 10.83 -9.98 -4.34
CA ALA A 32 9.87 -10.88 -3.70
C ALA A 32 9.40 -10.34 -2.32
N VAL A 33 10.33 -9.84 -1.50
CA VAL A 33 10.02 -9.25 -0.19
C VAL A 33 9.13 -8.02 -0.35
N LEU A 34 9.45 -7.14 -1.31
CA LEU A 34 8.66 -5.96 -1.63
C LEU A 34 7.24 -6.32 -2.08
N SER A 35 7.09 -7.25 -3.03
CA SER A 35 5.79 -7.70 -3.51
C SER A 35 4.92 -8.28 -2.39
N LEU A 36 5.52 -9.05 -1.47
CA LEU A 36 4.81 -9.63 -0.34
C LEU A 36 4.35 -8.56 0.65
N GLY A 37 5.19 -7.55 0.91
CA GLY A 37 4.82 -6.39 1.72
C GLY A 37 3.67 -5.58 1.11
N LEU A 38 3.70 -5.34 -0.20
CA LEU A 38 2.62 -4.65 -0.91
C LEU A 38 1.31 -5.43 -0.88
N LEU A 39 1.35 -6.74 -1.09
CA LEU A 39 0.17 -7.60 -0.99
C LEU A 39 -0.47 -7.53 0.40
N LEU A 40 0.33 -7.63 1.47
CA LEU A 40 -0.17 -7.47 2.83
C LEU A 40 -0.78 -6.08 3.07
N ASN A 41 -0.19 -5.03 2.50
CA ASN A 41 -0.73 -3.68 2.59
C ASN A 41 -2.09 -3.56 1.87
N VAL A 42 -2.23 -4.17 0.69
CA VAL A 42 -3.52 -4.25 -0.03
C VAL A 42 -4.57 -4.97 0.81
N VAL A 43 -4.24 -6.11 1.43
CA VAL A 43 -5.16 -6.85 2.31
C VAL A 43 -5.58 -5.99 3.51
N TYR A 44 -4.64 -5.28 4.14
CA TYR A 44 -4.93 -4.37 5.24
C TYR A 44 -5.89 -3.24 4.81
N ARG A 45 -5.63 -2.62 3.65
CA ARG A 45 -6.45 -1.53 3.12
C ARG A 45 -7.88 -1.99 2.77
N PHE A 46 -8.04 -3.17 2.15
CA PHE A 46 -9.37 -3.74 1.92
C PHE A 46 -10.14 -4.05 3.20
N SER A 47 -9.43 -4.50 4.24
CA SER A 47 -10.03 -4.87 5.53
C SER A 47 -10.42 -3.65 6.38
N THR A 48 -9.81 -2.49 6.12
CA THR A 48 -10.08 -1.22 6.83
C THR A 48 -11.00 -0.29 6.04
N LEU A 49 -11.35 -0.64 4.81
CA LEU A 49 -12.21 0.17 3.95
C LEU A 49 -13.64 0.23 4.50
N ASN A 50 -14.19 1.43 4.64
CA ASN A 50 -15.58 1.61 5.03
C ASN A 50 -16.49 1.51 3.79
N TYR A 51 -16.93 0.29 3.46
CA TYR A 51 -17.80 0.01 2.32
C TYR A 51 -19.12 0.80 2.33
N ALA A 52 -19.62 1.21 3.51
CA ALA A 52 -20.82 2.02 3.61
C ALA A 52 -20.58 3.45 3.11
N SER A 53 -19.40 4.03 3.36
CA SER A 53 -19.03 5.36 2.87
C SER A 53 -18.70 5.38 1.38
N VAL A 54 -18.17 4.27 0.84
CA VAL A 54 -17.95 4.10 -0.61
C VAL A 54 -19.28 4.12 -1.37
N LYS A 55 -20.34 3.49 -0.83
CA LYS A 55 -21.69 3.52 -1.43
C LYS A 55 -22.29 4.91 -1.52
N ILE A 56 -21.86 5.83 -0.66
CA ILE A 56 -22.33 7.23 -0.65
C ILE A 56 -21.45 8.10 -1.57
N PHE A 57 -20.52 7.51 -2.33
CA PHE A 57 -19.59 8.22 -3.23
C PHE A 57 -18.85 9.37 -2.54
N LYS A 58 -18.46 9.19 -1.27
CA LYS A 58 -17.53 10.12 -0.63
C LYS A 58 -16.22 10.10 -1.41
N ILE A 59 -15.87 11.24 -2.01
CA ILE A 59 -14.71 11.41 -2.90
C ILE A 59 -13.44 10.80 -2.29
N MET A 60 -13.17 11.04 -1.00
CA MET A 60 -12.02 10.47 -0.30
C MET A 60 -11.98 8.93 -0.30
N ASP A 61 -13.11 8.26 -0.06
CA ASP A 61 -13.17 6.80 -0.02
C ASP A 61 -13.06 6.18 -1.42
N VAL A 62 -13.55 6.88 -2.44
CA VAL A 62 -13.36 6.51 -3.85
C VAL A 62 -11.89 6.64 -4.24
N LEU A 63 -11.20 7.72 -3.84
CA LEU A 63 -9.76 7.85 -4.07
C LEU A 63 -8.97 6.76 -3.33
N ARG A 64 -9.36 6.38 -2.12
CA ARG A 64 -8.73 5.25 -1.40
C ARG A 64 -8.89 3.94 -2.16
N LEU A 65 -10.08 3.66 -2.69
CA LEU A 65 -10.31 2.47 -3.52
C LEU A 65 -9.46 2.51 -4.80
N ALA A 66 -9.40 3.66 -5.47
CA ALA A 66 -8.57 3.85 -6.65
C ALA A 66 -7.08 3.63 -6.34
N ASN A 67 -6.61 4.08 -5.17
CA ASN A 67 -5.23 3.87 -4.75
C ASN A 67 -4.91 2.38 -4.49
N ILE A 68 -5.86 1.63 -3.92
CA ILE A 68 -5.72 0.18 -3.78
C ILE A 68 -5.57 -0.49 -5.15
N LEU A 69 -6.38 -0.10 -6.14
CA LEU A 69 -6.26 -0.59 -7.50
C LEU A 69 -4.90 -0.24 -8.12
N PHE A 70 -4.44 1.00 -7.93
CA PHE A 70 -3.10 1.40 -8.38
C PHE A 70 -1.99 0.57 -7.72
N MET A 71 -2.09 0.24 -6.42
CA MET A 71 -1.13 -0.65 -5.74
C MET A 71 -1.13 -2.06 -6.32
N ILE A 72 -2.30 -2.59 -6.70
CA ILE A 72 -2.41 -3.90 -7.37
C ILE A 72 -1.73 -3.85 -8.74
N VAL A 73 -1.95 -2.77 -9.51
CA VAL A 73 -1.28 -2.58 -10.81
C VAL A 73 0.24 -2.46 -10.63
N ALA A 74 0.70 -1.77 -9.58
CA ALA A 74 2.12 -1.72 -9.25
C ALA A 74 2.69 -3.11 -8.95
N CYS A 75 1.99 -3.92 -8.15
CA CYS A 75 2.40 -5.31 -7.89
C CYS A 75 2.48 -6.12 -9.19
N PHE A 76 1.51 -5.97 -10.09
CA PHE A 76 1.53 -6.62 -11.40
C PHE A 76 2.70 -6.16 -12.26
N GLY A 77 3.00 -4.86 -12.28
CA GLY A 77 4.13 -4.30 -13.00
C GLY A 77 5.48 -4.88 -12.54
N PHE A 78 5.60 -5.28 -11.27
CA PHE A 78 6.77 -6.02 -10.78
C PHE A 78 6.80 -7.47 -11.26
N LEU A 79 5.66 -8.15 -11.35
CA LEU A 79 5.58 -9.53 -11.83
C LEU A 79 5.85 -9.63 -13.35
N THR A 80 5.41 -8.64 -14.12
CA THR A 80 5.57 -8.58 -15.58
C THR A 80 6.81 -7.79 -16.02
N ASP A 81 7.69 -7.45 -15.08
CA ASP A 81 8.96 -6.76 -15.32
C ASP A 81 8.84 -5.47 -16.16
N TRP A 82 7.87 -4.62 -15.84
CA TRP A 82 7.68 -3.35 -16.56
C TRP A 82 8.82 -2.35 -16.30
N ASP A 83 9.24 -1.64 -17.35
CA ASP A 83 10.28 -0.61 -17.27
C ASP A 83 9.98 0.47 -16.21
N GLN A 84 8.70 0.83 -16.05
CA GLN A 84 8.27 1.88 -15.12
C GLN A 84 7.75 1.36 -13.77
N LYS A 85 7.98 0.08 -13.43
CA LYS A 85 7.51 -0.54 -12.17
C LYS A 85 7.87 0.27 -10.92
N PHE A 86 9.08 0.84 -10.87
CA PHE A 86 9.56 1.64 -9.74
C PHE A 86 8.88 3.02 -9.66
N ASN A 87 8.68 3.70 -10.78
CA ASN A 87 8.00 4.99 -10.82
C ASN A 87 6.55 4.84 -10.37
N LEU A 88 5.88 3.77 -10.84
CA LEU A 88 4.52 3.44 -10.46
C LEU A 88 4.44 3.14 -8.96
N LEU A 89 5.38 2.35 -8.42
CA LEU A 89 5.49 2.05 -6.99
C LEU A 89 5.56 3.32 -6.14
N ILE A 90 6.51 4.21 -6.46
CA ILE A 90 6.71 5.46 -5.72
C ILE A 90 5.44 6.30 -5.75
N LEU A 91 4.81 6.44 -6.92
CA LEU A 91 3.56 7.17 -7.08
C LEU A 91 2.46 6.59 -6.18
N THR A 92 2.30 5.27 -6.14
CA THR A 92 1.33 4.61 -5.26
C THR A 92 1.61 4.85 -3.78
N ILE A 93 2.87 4.79 -3.34
CA ILE A 93 3.23 5.01 -1.94
C ILE A 93 2.96 6.47 -1.55
N VAL A 94 3.31 7.42 -2.41
CA VAL A 94 3.03 8.85 -2.19
C VAL A 94 1.53 9.12 -2.14
N LEU A 95 0.75 8.56 -3.07
CA LEU A 95 -0.71 8.67 -3.05
C LEU A 95 -1.31 8.02 -1.80
N ASP A 96 -0.81 6.85 -1.37
CA ASP A 96 -1.28 6.20 -0.14
C ASP A 96 -0.99 7.06 1.09
N LEU A 97 0.20 7.67 1.17
CA LEU A 97 0.52 8.62 2.23
C LEU A 97 -0.41 9.83 2.19
N LEU A 98 -0.61 10.47 1.03
CA LEU A 98 -1.47 11.65 0.90
C LEU A 98 -2.93 11.38 1.28
N LEU A 99 -3.47 10.24 0.86
CA LEU A 99 -4.86 9.85 1.14
C LEU A 99 -5.09 9.42 2.59
N ASN A 100 -4.03 9.06 3.29
CA ASN A 100 -4.06 8.65 4.69
C ASN A 100 -3.38 9.67 5.62
N LEU A 101 -2.89 10.81 5.11
CA LEU A 101 -2.37 11.91 5.92
C LEU A 101 -3.42 12.44 6.89
N LYS A 102 -4.71 12.40 6.55
CA LYS A 102 -5.81 12.75 7.49
C LYS A 102 -6.00 11.75 8.63
N GLU A 103 -5.51 10.52 8.51
CA GLU A 103 -5.49 9.57 9.64
C GLU A 103 -4.26 9.79 10.55
N ILE A 104 -3.19 10.36 10.00
CA ILE A 104 -1.94 10.67 10.71
C ILE A 104 -2.02 12.07 11.37
N SER A 105 -2.70 13.00 10.73
CA SER A 105 -2.89 14.38 11.15
C SER A 105 -4.15 14.48 12.02
N PHE A 106 -3.92 14.51 13.33
CA PHE A 106 -4.84 14.91 14.39
C PHE A 106 -5.92 13.90 14.85
N LYS A 107 -5.54 13.11 15.86
CA LYS A 107 -6.23 13.21 17.15
C LYS A 107 -6.10 14.66 17.65
N THR A 108 -6.87 15.59 17.11
CA THR A 108 -7.24 16.79 17.84
C THR A 108 -8.24 16.32 18.88
N LYS A 109 -7.79 16.27 20.13
CA LYS A 109 -8.72 16.47 21.24
C LYS A 109 -9.29 17.87 21.13
#